data_AF-A0A4P5YMW9-F1
#
_entry.id   AF-A0A4P5YMW9-F1
#
_cell.length_a   1.000
_cell.length_b   1.000
_cell.length_c   1.000
_cell.angle_alpha   90.00
_cell.angle_beta   90.00
_cell.angle_gamma   90.00
#
_symmetry.space_group_name_H-M   'P 1'
#
loop_
_entity.id
_entity.type
_entity.pdbx_description
1 polymer ?
#
loop_
_entity_poly.entity_id
_entity_poly.type
_entity_poly.pdbx_seq_one_letter_code
_entity_poly.pdbx_strand_id
1 'polypeptide(L)' 'MKTLTVDNQQRIRMPDAKPRQVFAYENHGDGHVTLTLVSAANTEPFPKGSLRKYVTAESNAELSVLARSSSLQLPE' A
#
# COMPACT_ATOMS: atom_id res chain seq x y z
N MET A 1 -6.06 7.46 -27.26
CA MET A 1 -5.27 8.63 -26.85
C MET A 1 -6.19 9.60 -26.13
N LYS A 2 -5.91 9.98 -24.88
CA LYS A 2 -6.72 10.94 -24.12
C LYS A 2 -5.80 12.06 -23.67
N THR A 3 -6.07 13.28 -24.10
CA THR A 3 -5.28 14.47 -23.73
C THR A 3 -5.77 14.96 -22.38
N LEU A 4 -4.88 15.07 -21.39
CA LEU A 4 -5.20 15.64 -20.09
C LEU A 4 -4.70 17.08 -20.05
N THR A 5 -5.54 18.00 -19.58
CA THR A 5 -5.16 19.39 -19.39
C THR A 5 -4.40 19.56 -18.07
N VAL A 6 -3.41 20.43 -18.13
CA VAL A 6 -2.56 20.79 -17.00
C VAL A 6 -3.16 22.02 -16.30
N ASP A 7 -3.16 22.05 -14.97
CA ASP A 7 -3.57 23.24 -14.22
C ASP A 7 -2.47 24.32 -14.17
N ASN A 8 -2.78 25.47 -13.56
CA ASN A 8 -1.84 26.58 -13.42
C ASN A 8 -0.58 26.23 -12.60
N GLN A 9 -0.59 25.11 -11.88
CA GLN A 9 0.53 24.62 -11.07
C GLN A 9 1.27 23.47 -11.76
N GLN A 10 1.03 23.27 -13.06
CA GLN A 10 1.64 22.20 -13.85
C GLN A 10 1.23 20.78 -13.41
N ARG A 11 0.04 20.61 -12.82
CA ARG A 11 -0.46 19.31 -12.35
C ARG A 11 -1.50 18.75 -13.30
N ILE A 12 -1.54 17.42 -13.39
CA ILE A 12 -2.51 16.68 -14.21
C ILE A 12 -3.44 15.91 -13.29
N ARG A 13 -4.75 16.04 -13.49
CA ARG A 13 -5.75 15.24 -12.77
C ARG A 13 -6.03 13.95 -13.53
N MET A 14 -5.69 12.82 -12.91
CA MET A 14 -6.00 11.48 -13.43
C MET A 14 -7.24 10.95 -12.69
N PRO A 15 -8.41 10.87 -13.33
CA PRO A 15 -9.66 10.48 -12.65
C PRO A 15 -9.63 9.03 -12.14
N ASP A 16 -8.91 8.15 -12.81
CA ASP A 16 -8.86 6.72 -12.49
C ASP A 16 -7.67 6.34 -11.59
N ALA A 17 -6.90 7.33 -11.11
CA ALA A 17 -5.75 7.07 -10.26
C ALA A 17 -6.20 6.66 -8.84
N LYS A 18 -5.62 5.59 -8.31
CA LYS A 18 -5.83 5.10 -6.95
C LYS A 18 -4.85 5.77 -5.98
N PRO A 19 -5.22 5.93 -4.69
CA PRO A 19 -4.28 6.39 -3.67
C PRO A 19 -3.01 5.54 -3.65
N ARG A 20 -1.86 6.19 -3.39
CA ARG A 20 -0.53 5.56 -3.29
C ARG A 20 0.01 4.97 -4.61
N GLN A 21 -0.65 5.20 -5.75
CA GLN A 21 -0.03 4.91 -7.05
C GLN A 21 1.10 5.90 -7.33
N VAL A 22 2.24 5.34 -7.73
CA VAL A 22 3.43 6.10 -8.12
C VAL A 22 3.64 5.88 -9.61
N PHE A 23 3.93 6.96 -10.34
CA PHE A 23 4.24 6.91 -11.77
C PHE A 23 5.67 7.39 -12.00
N ALA A 24 6.39 6.68 -12.85
CA ALA A 24 7.67 7.12 -13.39
C ALA A 24 7.40 8.11 -14.51
N TYR A 25 8.19 9.17 -14.54
CA TYR A 25 8.07 10.26 -15.50
C TYR A 25 9.19 10.15 -16.53
N GLU A 26 8.82 10.17 -17.80
CA GLU A 26 9.76 10.24 -18.92
C GLU A 26 9.32 11.33 -19.90
N ASN A 27 10.23 12.26 -20.19
CA ASN A 27 10.01 13.37 -21.12
C ASN A 27 10.82 13.13 -22.39
N HIS A 28 10.14 13.12 -23.53
CA HIS A 28 10.74 12.81 -24.84
C HIS A 28 11.30 14.04 -25.55
N GLY A 29 11.11 15.25 -25.01
CA GLY A 29 11.65 16.50 -25.55
C GLY A 29 10.90 17.08 -26.76
N ASP A 30 9.96 16.33 -27.32
CA ASP A 30 9.04 16.70 -28.41
C ASP A 30 7.70 17.28 -27.88
N GLY A 31 7.62 17.54 -26.59
CA GLY A 31 6.40 17.97 -25.90
C GLY A 31 5.51 16.82 -25.44
N HIS A 32 5.89 15.56 -25.71
CA HIS A 32 5.21 14.39 -25.16
C HIS A 32 5.86 13.92 -23.86
N VAL A 33 4.99 13.58 -22.90
CA VAL A 33 5.37 13.00 -21.61
C VAL A 33 4.72 11.64 -21.49
N THR A 34 5.51 10.65 -21.06
CA THR A 34 5.02 9.32 -20.72
C THR A 34 5.02 9.15 -19.20
N LEU A 35 3.89 8.69 -18.66
CA LEU A 35 3.74 8.31 -17.27
C LEU A 35 3.57 6.79 -17.19
N THR A 36 4.57 6.11 -16.65
CA THR A 36 4.56 4.65 -16.51
C THR A 36 4.23 4.29 -15.08
N LEU A 37 3.20 3.48 -14.85
CA LEU A 37 2.86 3.04 -13.50
C LEU A 37 4.04 2.26 -12.90
N VAL A 38 4.60 2.76 -11.80
CA VAL A 38 5.56 2.01 -11.01
C VAL A 38 4.75 1.02 -10.21
N SER A 39 4.73 -0.24 -10.65
CA SER A 39 4.29 -1.32 -9.80
C SER A 39 5.24 -1.31 -8.60
N ALA A 40 4.72 -0.89 -7.44
CA ALA A 40 5.41 -1.17 -6.19
C ALA A 40 5.60 -2.68 -6.19
N ALA A 41 6.85 -3.14 -6.13
CA ALA A 41 7.13 -4.54 -5.90
C ALA A 41 6.26 -4.93 -4.71
N ASN A 42 5.32 -5.87 -4.91
CA ASN A 42 4.58 -6.48 -3.81
C ASN A 42 5.59 -7.32 -3.03
N THR A 43 6.48 -6.67 -2.28
CA THR A 43 7.18 -7.32 -1.19
C THR A 43 6.09 -7.72 -0.20
N GLU A 44 6.04 -9.01 0.11
CA GLU A 44 5.09 -9.53 1.09
C GLU A 44 5.21 -8.68 2.36
N PRO A 45 4.14 -7.98 2.80
CA PRO A 45 4.24 -7.00 3.89
C PRO A 45 4.85 -7.60 5.15
N PHE A 46 4.63 -8.90 5.36
CA PHE A 46 5.24 -9.70 6.40
C PHE A 46 5.45 -11.13 5.89
N PRO A 47 6.70 -11.54 5.58
CA PRO A 47 6.98 -12.94 5.24
C PRO A 47 6.46 -13.88 6.32
N LYS A 48 5.99 -15.07 5.93
CA LYS A 48 5.51 -16.08 6.90
C LYS A 48 6.55 -16.32 8.00
N GLY A 49 6.14 -16.11 9.24
CA GLY A 49 7.00 -16.28 10.43
C GLY A 49 7.86 -15.07 10.81
N SER A 50 7.95 -14.02 9.99
CA SER A 50 8.71 -12.79 10.30
C SER A 50 8.25 -12.11 11.60
N LEU A 51 6.97 -12.26 11.94
CA LEU A 51 6.37 -11.68 13.14
C LEU A 51 6.58 -12.50 14.42
N ARG A 52 7.02 -13.78 14.32
CA ARG A 52 7.18 -14.67 15.50
C ARG A 52 8.17 -14.11 16.52
N LYS A 53 9.18 -13.36 16.08
CA LYS A 53 10.17 -12.72 16.97
C LYS A 53 9.57 -11.64 17.88
N TYR A 54 8.40 -11.11 17.55
CA TYR A 54 7.70 -10.11 18.36
C TYR A 54 6.68 -10.73 19.32
N VAL A 55 6.42 -12.04 19.23
CA VAL A 55 5.56 -12.77 20.16
C VAL A 55 6.44 -13.27 21.31
N THR A 56 6.54 -12.48 22.37
CA THR A 56 7.19 -12.89 23.62
C THR A 56 6.19 -13.64 24.51
N ALA A 57 6.69 -14.38 25.50
CA ALA A 57 5.82 -15.08 26.45
C ALA A 57 4.88 -14.11 27.18
N GLU A 58 5.40 -12.92 27.53
CA GLU A 58 4.66 -11.84 28.17
C GLU A 58 3.58 -11.26 27.25
N SER A 59 3.93 -10.88 26.01
CA SER A 59 2.94 -10.34 25.06
C SER A 59 1.87 -11.35 24.69
N ASN A 60 2.23 -12.65 24.61
CA ASN A 60 1.28 -13.71 24.32
C ASN A 60 0.30 -13.93 25.49
N ALA A 61 0.76 -13.78 26.73
CA ALA A 61 -0.11 -13.85 27.90
C ALA A 61 -1.14 -12.70 27.89
N GLU A 62 -0.71 -11.46 27.62
CA GLU A 62 -1.62 -10.31 27.50
C GLU A 62 -2.65 -10.48 26.38
N LEU A 63 -2.21 -10.92 25.19
CA LEU A 63 -3.10 -11.21 24.07
C LEU A 63 -4.10 -12.32 24.39
N SER A 64 -3.70 -13.33 25.16
CA SER A 64 -4.59 -14.42 25.57
C SER A 64 -5.69 -13.96 26.55
N VAL A 65 -5.38 -13.00 27.42
CA VAL A 65 -6.35 -12.40 28.35
C VAL A 65 -7.36 -11.55 27.57
N LEU A 66 -6.88 -10.72 26.64
CA LEU A 66 -7.74 -9.91 25.76
C LEU A 66 -8.66 -10.79 24.89
N ALA A 67 -8.13 -11.88 24.33
CA ALA A 67 -8.90 -12.83 23.52
C ALA A 67 -10.01 -13.50 24.33
N ARG A 68 -9.76 -13.89 25.59
CA ARG A 68 -10.78 -14.49 26.47
C ARG A 68 -11.95 -13.56 26.78
N SER A 69 -11.70 -12.25 26.81
CA SER A 69 -12.73 -11.22 27.00
C SER A 69 -13.49 -10.86 25.72
N SER A 70 -13.04 -11.34 24.55
CA SER A 70 -13.71 -11.12 23.28
C SER A 70 -14.88 -12.10 23.10
N SER A 71 -16.01 -11.61 22.61
CA SER A 71 -17.25 -12.37 22.42
C SER A 71 -17.20 -13.45 21.32
N LEU A 72 -16.07 -13.55 20.60
CA LEU A 72 -15.80 -14.59 19.60
C LEU A 72 -15.04 -15.76 20.24
N GLN A 73 -15.69 -16.49 21.15
CA GLN A 73 -15.20 -17.80 21.58
C GLN A 73 -15.54 -18.82 20.48
N LEU A 74 -14.53 -19.26 19.75
CA LEU A 74 -14.65 -20.44 18.88
C LEU A 74 -14.59 -21.70 19.75
N PRO A 75 -15.52 -22.65 19.59
CA PRO A 75 -15.46 -23.92 20.33
C PRO A 75 -14.20 -24.71 19.95
N GLU A 76 -13.63 -25.40 20.94
CA GLU A 76 -12.45 -26.28 20.82
C GLU A 76 -12.68 -27.48 19.88
#